data_AF-A0A971QSR7-F1
#
_entry.id   AF-A0A971QSR7-F1
#
_cell.length_a   1.000
_cell.length_b   1.000
_cell.length_c   1.000
_cell.angle_alpha   90.00
_cell.angle_beta   90.00
_cell.angle_gamma   90.00
#
_symmetry.space_group_name_H-M   'P 1'
#
loop_
_entity.id
_entity.type
_entity.pdbx_description
1 polymer ?
#
loop_
_entity_poly.entity_id
_entity_poly.type
_entity_poly.pdbx_seq_one_letter_code
_entity_poly.pdbx_strand_id
1 'polypeptide(L)'
;MEQIISLQRARFERVFTALLAILSGVILILLAVQGPLFLDHIHYKTAEVINNQLLGQDIVNLLVLAPLLIAGGISLLLKKRYAIYLLLMAPLYLIYYVLSYTIGWEWSSNLYTGNNEKWFFHFLFILISSVIILFYALAEFPEKVQSHFKRKHLLIYTLLNLFFMLIFAGMWISEVREVIATGTARGYDIAPTAFWLVRVFDLGFTIPLGILSIYLLWTRPDTTFPVQFMFYGFFLTMIIAVNAMGVIMLLNNDPTFLFRDLSVFLILGAIISFGFGFILKNYRTT
;
A
#
# COMPACT_ATOMS: atom_id res chain seq x y z
N MET A 1 20.48 -28.30 24.14
CA MET A 1 19.85 -27.11 24.75
C MET A 1 19.59 -26.02 23.71
N GLU A 2 20.59 -25.63 22.91
CA GLU A 2 20.44 -24.62 21.84
C GLU A 2 19.36 -24.93 20.79
N GLN A 3 19.26 -26.18 20.34
CA GLN A 3 18.24 -26.59 19.36
C GLN A 3 16.79 -26.51 19.90
N ILE A 4 16.60 -26.70 21.21
CA ILE A 4 15.27 -26.56 21.84
C ILE A 4 14.90 -25.08 21.93
N ILE A 5 15.86 -24.23 22.28
CA ILE A 5 15.71 -22.78 22.36
C ILE A 5 15.41 -22.19 20.98
N SER A 6 16.09 -22.65 19.92
CA SER A 6 15.84 -22.18 18.54
C SER A 6 14.45 -22.57 18.04
N LEU A 7 13.99 -23.80 18.32
CA LEU A 7 12.65 -24.26 17.97
C LEU A 7 11.55 -23.49 18.72
N GLN A 8 11.79 -23.16 20.00
CA GLN A 8 10.87 -22.34 20.78
C GLN A 8 10.80 -20.91 20.25
N ARG A 9 11.94 -20.31 19.90
CA ARG A 9 11.98 -18.97 19.30
C ARG A 9 11.23 -18.91 17.96
N ALA A 10 11.52 -19.82 17.04
CA ALA A 10 10.84 -19.88 15.75
C ALA A 10 9.32 -20.11 15.90
N ARG A 11 8.91 -20.89 16.91
CA ARG A 11 7.49 -21.08 17.24
C ARG A 11 6.86 -19.78 17.75
N PHE A 12 7.53 -19.07 18.65
CA PHE A 12 7.05 -17.82 19.22
C PHE A 12 6.89 -16.75 18.14
N GLU A 13 7.93 -16.49 17.34
CA GLU A 13 7.91 -15.47 16.28
C GLU A 13 6.77 -15.73 15.29
N ARG A 14 6.59 -16.99 14.86
CA ARG A 14 5.49 -17.35 13.96
C ARG A 14 4.12 -17.08 14.58
N VAL A 15 3.88 -17.53 15.81
CA VAL A 15 2.58 -17.35 16.48
C VAL A 15 2.31 -15.87 16.74
N PHE A 16 3.31 -15.14 17.21
CA PHE A 16 3.22 -13.72 17.48
C PHE A 16 2.88 -12.93 16.21
N THR A 17 3.65 -13.11 15.13
CA THR A 17 3.38 -12.43 13.85
C THR A 17 2.01 -12.79 13.28
N ALA A 18 1.59 -14.05 13.40
CA ALA A 18 0.27 -14.46 12.94
C ALA A 18 -0.87 -13.77 13.72
N LEU A 19 -0.74 -13.66 15.04
CA LEU A 19 -1.71 -12.96 15.88
C LEU A 19 -1.74 -11.46 15.56
N LEU A 20 -0.58 -10.82 15.34
CA LEU A 20 -0.50 -9.43 14.91
C LEU A 20 -1.21 -9.21 13.58
N ALA A 21 -1.03 -10.09 12.61
CA ALA A 21 -1.71 -10.01 11.31
C ALA A 21 -3.24 -10.13 11.48
N ILE A 22 -3.73 -11.12 12.23
CA ILE A 22 -5.16 -11.32 12.46
C ILE A 22 -5.76 -10.10 13.18
N LEU A 23 -5.12 -9.63 14.27
CA LEU A 23 -5.57 -8.46 15.01
C LEU A 23 -5.56 -7.20 14.15
N SER A 24 -4.54 -7.01 13.30
CA SER A 24 -4.51 -5.88 12.37
C SER A 24 -5.67 -5.93 11.38
N GLY A 25 -5.98 -7.11 10.83
CA GLY A 25 -7.15 -7.28 9.96
C GLY A 25 -8.47 -7.00 10.69
N VAL A 26 -8.63 -7.46 11.93
CA VAL A 26 -9.81 -7.15 12.74
C VAL A 26 -9.92 -5.65 13.03
N ILE A 27 -8.81 -4.99 13.35
CA ILE A 27 -8.79 -3.53 13.57
C ILE A 27 -9.11 -2.76 12.30
N LEU A 28 -8.63 -3.20 11.12
CA LEU A 28 -9.02 -2.58 9.84
C LEU A 28 -10.53 -2.69 9.58
N ILE A 29 -11.13 -3.86 9.87
CA ILE A 29 -12.59 -4.04 9.80
C ILE A 29 -13.27 -3.07 10.76
N LEU A 30 -12.78 -3.00 12.00
CA LEU A 30 -13.33 -2.10 13.01
C LEU A 30 -13.25 -0.63 12.54
N LEU A 31 -12.10 -0.18 12.05
CA LEU A 31 -11.92 1.19 11.57
C LEU A 31 -12.82 1.51 10.38
N ALA A 32 -12.98 0.59 9.42
CA ALA A 32 -13.89 0.76 8.29
C ALA A 32 -15.37 0.80 8.73
N VAL A 33 -15.76 -0.03 9.70
CA VAL A 33 -17.13 -0.04 10.25
C VAL A 33 -17.41 1.22 11.06
N GLN A 34 -16.47 1.66 11.89
CA GLN A 34 -16.61 2.87 12.70
C GLN A 34 -16.46 4.14 11.84
N GLY A 35 -15.78 4.04 10.70
CA GLY A 35 -15.54 5.14 9.77
C GLY A 35 -16.76 5.55 8.95
N PRO A 36 -16.55 6.47 7.99
CA PRO A 36 -17.61 7.02 7.15
C PRO A 36 -18.37 5.98 6.33
N LEU A 37 -17.82 4.77 6.16
CA LEU A 37 -18.43 3.73 5.32
C LEU A 37 -19.73 3.15 5.91
N PHE A 38 -19.86 3.07 7.23
CA PHE A 38 -21.03 2.45 7.86
C PHE A 38 -21.62 3.26 9.02
N LEU A 39 -20.86 3.46 10.11
CA LEU A 39 -21.40 4.05 11.33
C LEU A 39 -21.13 5.56 11.46
N ASP A 40 -20.16 6.08 10.69
CA ASP A 40 -19.77 7.50 10.73
C ASP A 40 -19.45 8.00 12.16
N HIS A 41 -18.79 7.15 12.96
CA HIS A 41 -18.31 7.53 14.29
C HIS A 41 -16.90 8.17 14.23
N ILE A 42 -16.13 7.88 13.19
CA ILE A 42 -14.82 8.50 12.93
C ILE A 42 -15.00 9.65 11.94
N HIS A 43 -14.87 10.88 12.43
CA HIS A 43 -14.84 12.08 11.61
C HIS A 43 -13.39 12.53 11.47
N TYR A 44 -12.89 12.52 10.24
CA TYR A 44 -11.53 12.95 9.96
C TYR A 44 -11.47 14.47 9.86
N LYS A 45 -10.46 15.07 10.50
CA LYS A 45 -10.24 16.52 10.52
C LYS A 45 -9.71 17.02 9.17
N THR A 46 -10.59 17.09 8.17
CA THR A 46 -10.31 17.54 6.81
C THR A 46 -11.60 18.05 6.15
N ALA A 47 -11.54 18.44 4.88
CA ALA A 47 -12.72 18.86 4.13
C ALA A 47 -13.66 17.67 3.85
N GLU A 48 -14.97 17.90 3.92
CA GLU A 48 -16.00 16.87 3.76
C GLU A 48 -15.90 16.11 2.43
N VAL A 49 -15.50 16.79 1.35
CA VAL A 49 -15.31 16.18 0.03
C VAL A 49 -14.27 15.04 0.04
N ILE A 50 -13.30 15.08 0.95
CA ILE A 50 -12.28 14.04 1.08
C ILE A 50 -12.90 12.71 1.55
N ASN A 51 -14.07 12.73 2.22
CA ASN A 51 -14.75 11.51 2.67
C ASN A 51 -15.02 10.52 1.54
N ASN A 52 -15.25 10.98 0.30
CA ASN A 52 -15.42 10.08 -0.84
C ASN A 52 -14.19 9.19 -1.08
N GLN A 53 -12.99 9.73 -0.89
CA GLN A 53 -11.75 8.94 -0.98
C GLN A 53 -11.64 8.00 0.22
N LEU A 54 -12.03 8.45 1.43
CA LEU A 54 -11.99 7.62 2.63
C LEU A 54 -12.93 6.41 2.53
N LEU A 55 -14.12 6.60 1.95
CA LEU A 55 -15.05 5.52 1.64
C LEU A 55 -14.42 4.46 0.73
N GLY A 56 -13.77 4.90 -0.37
CA GLY A 56 -13.06 3.99 -1.27
C GLY A 56 -11.93 3.22 -0.57
N GLN A 57 -11.16 3.91 0.26
CA GLN A 57 -10.11 3.31 1.09
C GLN A 57 -10.66 2.28 2.07
N ASP A 58 -11.73 2.61 2.79
CA ASP A 58 -12.35 1.74 3.79
C ASP A 58 -12.93 0.48 3.16
N ILE A 59 -13.51 0.58 1.95
CA ILE A 59 -13.95 -0.58 1.17
C ILE A 59 -12.78 -1.53 0.90
N VAL A 60 -11.63 -0.99 0.46
CA VAL A 60 -10.44 -1.80 0.16
C VAL A 60 -9.83 -2.39 1.42
N ASN A 61 -9.77 -1.63 2.50
CA ASN A 61 -9.31 -2.12 3.80
C ASN A 61 -10.20 -3.28 4.29
N LEU A 62 -11.51 -3.17 4.15
CA LEU A 62 -12.48 -4.17 4.58
C LEU A 62 -12.50 -5.42 3.69
N LEU A 63 -12.48 -5.26 2.36
CA LEU A 63 -12.70 -6.36 1.42
C LEU A 63 -11.40 -7.00 0.90
N VAL A 64 -10.27 -6.31 1.02
CA VAL A 64 -8.99 -6.79 0.48
C VAL A 64 -7.96 -6.96 1.59
N LEU A 65 -7.58 -5.89 2.30
CA LEU A 65 -6.44 -5.95 3.23
C LEU A 65 -6.76 -6.76 4.48
N ALA A 66 -7.93 -6.54 5.10
CA ALA A 66 -8.31 -7.29 6.29
C ALA A 66 -8.43 -8.80 6.01
N PRO A 67 -9.14 -9.26 4.95
CA PRO A 67 -9.15 -10.68 4.58
C PRO A 67 -7.77 -11.22 4.28
N LEU A 68 -6.91 -10.46 3.60
CA LEU A 68 -5.54 -10.87 3.28
C LEU A 68 -4.69 -11.06 4.53
N LEU A 69 -4.77 -10.16 5.50
CA LEU A 69 -4.05 -10.28 6.78
C LEU A 69 -4.59 -11.42 7.65
N ILE A 70 -5.92 -11.57 7.75
CA ILE A 70 -6.56 -12.63 8.52
C ILE A 70 -6.24 -14.00 7.90
N ALA A 71 -6.43 -14.15 6.58
CA ALA A 71 -6.11 -15.38 5.87
C ALA A 71 -4.61 -15.69 5.95
N GLY A 72 -3.74 -14.67 5.83
CA GLY A 72 -2.29 -14.79 5.99
C GLY A 72 -1.91 -15.28 7.39
N GLY A 73 -2.45 -14.66 8.44
CA GLY A 73 -2.19 -15.04 9.83
C GLY A 73 -2.72 -16.42 10.18
N ILE A 74 -3.95 -16.76 9.80
CA ILE A 74 -4.51 -18.11 9.99
C ILE A 74 -3.65 -19.15 9.25
N SER A 75 -3.29 -18.87 8.00
CA SER A 75 -2.46 -19.77 7.20
C SER A 75 -1.06 -19.94 7.82
N LEU A 76 -0.51 -18.89 8.44
CA LEU A 76 0.75 -18.93 9.15
C LEU A 76 0.68 -19.81 10.41
N LEU A 77 -0.42 -19.73 11.18
CA LEU A 77 -0.68 -20.64 12.32
C LEU A 77 -0.79 -22.10 11.86
N LEU A 78 -1.45 -22.32 10.71
CA LEU A 78 -1.60 -23.63 10.07
C LEU A 78 -0.34 -24.09 9.34
N LYS A 79 0.77 -23.35 9.44
CA LYS A 79 2.09 -23.67 8.82
C LYS A 79 2.01 -23.85 7.30
N LYS A 80 1.13 -23.11 6.63
CA LYS A 80 0.98 -23.16 5.17
C LYS A 80 2.05 -22.29 4.51
N ARG A 81 2.72 -22.82 3.48
CA ARG A 81 3.82 -22.13 2.76
C ARG A 81 3.38 -20.82 2.11
N TYR A 82 2.14 -20.75 1.60
CA TYR A 82 1.63 -19.54 0.95
C TYR A 82 1.34 -18.39 1.93
N ALA A 83 1.38 -18.63 3.25
CA ALA A 83 1.11 -17.60 4.26
C ALA A 83 2.06 -16.42 4.17
N ILE A 84 3.35 -16.68 3.94
CA ILE A 84 4.38 -15.63 3.82
C ILE A 84 4.12 -14.74 2.60
N TYR A 85 3.66 -15.32 1.50
CA TYR A 85 3.27 -14.56 0.30
C TYR A 85 2.08 -13.65 0.58
N LEU A 86 1.03 -14.15 1.25
CA LEU A 86 -0.11 -13.30 1.63
C LEU A 86 0.34 -12.14 2.54
N LEU A 87 1.12 -12.46 3.58
CA LEU A 87 1.54 -11.47 4.57
C LEU A 87 2.53 -10.44 4.02
N LEU A 88 3.31 -10.76 2.99
CA LEU A 88 4.27 -9.80 2.41
C LEU A 88 3.60 -8.77 1.49
N MET A 89 2.35 -8.98 1.07
CA MET A 89 1.66 -8.05 0.15
C MET A 89 1.18 -6.74 0.80
N ALA A 90 0.84 -6.77 2.08
CA ALA A 90 0.17 -5.66 2.78
C ALA A 90 1.08 -4.64 3.50
N PRO A 91 2.21 -5.01 4.12
CA PRO A 91 2.85 -4.15 5.13
C PRO A 91 3.27 -2.77 4.65
N LEU A 92 3.88 -2.64 3.48
CA LEU A 92 4.28 -1.34 2.95
C LEU A 92 3.08 -0.42 2.69
N TYR A 93 1.97 -0.99 2.22
CA TYR A 93 0.73 -0.25 2.02
C TYR A 93 0.15 0.20 3.36
N LEU A 94 0.13 -0.68 4.37
CA LEU A 94 -0.38 -0.34 5.69
C LEU A 94 0.47 0.73 6.40
N ILE A 95 1.78 0.72 6.20
CA ILE A 95 2.68 1.79 6.66
C ILE A 95 2.30 3.11 6.01
N TYR A 96 2.13 3.14 4.68
CA TYR A 96 1.66 4.33 3.96
C TYR A 96 0.30 4.78 4.51
N TYR A 97 -0.69 3.87 4.54
CA TYR A 97 -2.05 4.11 4.99
C TYR A 97 -2.08 4.74 6.39
N VAL A 98 -1.40 4.14 7.36
CA VAL A 98 -1.37 4.66 8.74
C VAL A 98 -0.75 6.05 8.77
N LEU A 99 0.35 6.28 8.05
CA LEU A 99 0.97 7.60 8.00
C LEU A 99 -0.02 8.60 7.40
N SER A 100 -0.62 8.33 6.24
CA SER A 100 -1.69 9.18 5.68
C SER A 100 -2.82 9.45 6.68
N TYR A 101 -3.26 8.42 7.43
CA TYR A 101 -4.38 8.49 8.36
C TYR A 101 -4.02 9.01 9.76
N THR A 102 -2.77 9.40 10.00
CA THR A 102 -2.35 9.97 11.29
C THR A 102 -1.66 11.31 11.13
N ILE A 103 -0.89 11.51 10.07
CA ILE A 103 -0.17 12.77 9.78
C ILE A 103 -0.79 13.57 8.64
N GLY A 104 -1.62 12.96 7.79
CA GLY A 104 -2.19 13.59 6.58
C GLY A 104 -3.41 14.48 6.80
N TRP A 105 -3.73 14.84 8.03
CA TRP A 105 -4.93 15.62 8.36
C TRP A 105 -4.61 17.07 8.70
N GLU A 106 -5.61 17.92 8.62
CA GLU A 106 -5.49 19.36 8.82
C GLU A 106 -5.50 19.71 10.32
N TRP A 107 -4.57 19.12 11.08
CA TRP A 107 -4.52 19.18 12.54
C TRP A 107 -4.47 20.59 13.11
N SER A 108 -3.77 21.49 12.43
CA SER A 108 -3.65 22.90 12.82
C SER A 108 -4.78 23.78 12.30
N SER A 109 -5.70 23.25 11.49
CA SER A 109 -6.80 24.01 10.93
C SER A 109 -7.91 24.23 11.96
N ASN A 110 -8.36 25.48 12.06
CA ASN A 110 -9.56 25.86 12.81
C ASN A 110 -10.84 25.73 11.98
N LEU A 111 -10.72 25.51 10.67
CA LEU A 111 -11.87 25.37 9.75
C LEU A 111 -12.49 23.97 9.81
N TYR A 112 -11.68 22.96 10.12
CA TYR A 112 -12.09 21.57 10.11
C TYR A 112 -12.18 21.00 11.52
N THR A 113 -13.21 20.23 11.78
CA THR A 113 -13.41 19.48 13.02
C THR A 113 -13.29 17.99 12.74
N GLY A 114 -12.86 17.23 13.73
CA GLY A 114 -12.77 15.77 13.65
C GLY A 114 -12.60 15.19 15.05
N ASN A 115 -12.67 13.87 15.14
CA ASN A 115 -12.42 13.12 16.36
C ASN A 115 -11.45 11.95 16.14
N ASN A 116 -10.82 11.90 14.96
CA ASN A 116 -9.99 10.79 14.50
C ASN A 116 -8.72 10.59 15.36
N GLU A 117 -8.29 11.61 16.13
CA GLU A 117 -7.22 11.48 17.12
C GLU A 117 -7.52 10.45 18.22
N LYS A 118 -8.80 10.22 18.55
CA LYS A 118 -9.23 9.20 19.53
C LYS A 118 -8.89 7.78 19.09
N TRP A 119 -8.67 7.58 17.79
CA TRP A 119 -8.38 6.29 17.19
C TRP A 119 -6.89 6.05 16.98
N PHE A 120 -6.03 7.00 17.40
CA PHE A 120 -4.58 6.97 17.20
C PHE A 120 -3.92 5.63 17.54
N PHE A 121 -4.27 5.03 18.68
CA PHE A 121 -3.65 3.77 19.11
C PHE A 121 -3.99 2.56 18.21
N HIS A 122 -5.13 2.58 17.51
CA HIS A 122 -5.46 1.56 16.53
C HIS A 122 -4.55 1.66 15.31
N PHE A 123 -4.35 2.88 14.81
CA PHE A 123 -3.41 3.15 13.72
C PHE A 123 -1.97 2.81 14.12
N LEU A 124 -1.53 3.23 15.31
CA LEU A 124 -0.20 2.90 15.83
C LEU A 124 0.03 1.39 15.94
N PHE A 125 -0.99 0.64 16.40
CA PHE A 125 -0.92 -0.81 16.44
C PHE A 125 -0.74 -1.42 15.05
N ILE A 126 -1.49 -0.94 14.05
CA ILE A 126 -1.36 -1.39 12.65
C ILE A 126 0.05 -1.08 12.14
N LEU A 127 0.61 0.11 12.42
CA LEU A 127 1.96 0.47 12.00
C LEU A 127 3.02 -0.47 12.57
N ILE A 128 3.02 -0.67 13.89
CA ILE A 128 3.95 -1.56 14.58
C ILE A 128 3.82 -2.99 14.05
N SER A 129 2.58 -3.47 13.92
CA SER A 129 2.29 -4.80 13.39
C SER A 129 2.80 -4.95 11.96
N SER A 130 2.59 -3.95 11.12
CA SER A 130 3.04 -3.96 9.72
C SER A 130 4.56 -4.05 9.63
N VAL A 131 5.31 -3.29 10.44
CA VAL A 131 6.78 -3.36 10.47
C VAL A 131 7.27 -4.74 10.90
N ILE A 132 6.65 -5.33 11.93
CA ILE A 132 7.02 -6.68 12.42
C ILE A 132 6.69 -7.74 11.36
N ILE A 133 5.49 -7.70 10.78
CA ILE A 133 5.06 -8.62 9.71
C ILE A 133 5.99 -8.51 8.51
N LEU A 134 6.37 -7.29 8.12
CA LEU A 134 7.30 -7.03 7.01
C LEU A 134 8.64 -7.74 7.22
N PHE A 135 9.29 -7.51 8.36
CA PHE A 135 10.60 -8.11 8.63
C PHE A 135 10.52 -9.62 8.79
N TYR A 136 9.49 -10.13 9.47
CA TYR A 136 9.27 -11.57 9.58
C TYR A 136 9.03 -12.22 8.22
N ALA A 137 8.14 -11.65 7.40
CA ALA A 137 7.81 -12.20 6.10
C ALA A 137 8.98 -12.14 5.11
N LEU A 138 9.82 -11.11 5.17
CA LEU A 138 11.06 -11.04 4.39
C LEU A 138 12.09 -12.08 4.84
N ALA A 139 12.28 -12.26 6.16
CA ALA A 139 13.23 -13.22 6.71
C ALA A 139 12.84 -14.67 6.43
N GLU A 140 11.54 -14.98 6.43
CA GLU A 140 11.01 -16.32 6.16
C GLU A 140 10.67 -16.55 4.68
N PHE A 141 10.92 -15.56 3.81
CA PHE A 141 10.61 -15.70 2.39
C PHE A 141 11.51 -16.76 1.74
N PRO A 142 10.97 -17.64 0.89
CA PRO A 142 11.79 -18.68 0.25
C PRO A 142 12.98 -18.10 -0.55
N GLU A 143 14.20 -18.47 -0.16
CA GLU A 143 15.44 -17.95 -0.77
C GLU A 143 15.83 -18.65 -2.07
N LYS A 144 15.40 -19.91 -2.27
CA LYS A 144 15.81 -20.73 -3.43
C LYS A 144 14.88 -20.53 -4.61
N VAL A 145 15.10 -19.45 -5.35
CA VAL A 145 14.32 -19.13 -6.54
C VAL A 145 15.25 -18.88 -7.72
N GLN A 146 14.96 -19.53 -8.85
CA GLN A 146 15.66 -19.29 -10.10
C GLN A 146 14.89 -18.28 -10.95
N SER A 147 15.62 -17.33 -11.54
CA SER A 147 15.05 -16.38 -12.49
C SER A 147 15.20 -16.87 -13.93
N HIS A 148 14.16 -16.68 -14.73
CA HIS A 148 14.13 -17.10 -16.14
C HIS A 148 13.77 -15.96 -17.11
N PHE A 149 14.13 -14.72 -16.75
CA PHE A 149 13.81 -13.55 -17.55
C PHE A 149 14.50 -13.58 -18.92
N LYS A 150 13.71 -13.61 -19.99
CA LYS A 150 14.22 -13.37 -21.34
C LYS A 150 14.55 -11.89 -21.49
N ARG A 151 15.80 -11.58 -21.85
CA ARG A 151 16.31 -10.20 -21.99
C ARG A 151 15.41 -9.27 -22.80
N LYS A 152 14.85 -9.76 -23.93
CA LYS A 152 13.90 -9.00 -24.77
C LYS A 152 12.62 -8.61 -24.02
N HIS A 153 12.02 -9.55 -23.29
CA HIS A 153 10.80 -9.27 -22.52
C HIS A 153 11.08 -8.36 -21.33
N LEU A 154 12.22 -8.55 -20.65
CA LEU A 154 12.63 -7.67 -19.56
C LEU A 154 12.88 -6.24 -20.04
N LEU A 155 13.44 -6.05 -21.25
CA LEU A 155 13.60 -4.74 -21.86
C LEU A 155 12.26 -4.06 -22.14
N ILE A 156 11.32 -4.75 -22.79
CA ILE A 156 9.97 -4.22 -23.05
C ILE A 156 9.29 -3.85 -21.72
N TYR A 157 9.36 -4.75 -20.75
CA TYR A 157 8.84 -4.55 -19.41
C TYR A 157 9.42 -3.29 -18.74
N THR A 158 10.73 -3.12 -18.82
CA THR A 158 11.46 -1.99 -18.26
C THR A 158 11.04 -0.68 -18.91
N LEU A 159 11.01 -0.62 -20.24
CA LEU A 159 10.64 0.58 -20.98
C LEU A 159 9.20 1.01 -20.67
N LEU A 160 8.26 0.06 -20.63
CA LEU A 160 6.88 0.35 -20.28
C LEU A 160 6.78 0.88 -18.84
N ASN A 161 7.33 0.18 -17.85
CA ASN A 161 7.24 0.63 -16.46
C ASN A 161 7.92 1.99 -16.23
N LEU A 162 9.10 2.22 -16.80
CA LEU A 162 9.78 3.51 -16.71
C LEU A 162 8.94 4.62 -17.33
N PHE A 163 8.38 4.39 -18.52
CA PHE A 163 7.53 5.37 -19.19
C PHE A 163 6.32 5.77 -18.33
N PHE A 164 5.62 4.79 -17.75
CA PHE A 164 4.47 5.07 -16.89
C PHE A 164 4.86 5.74 -15.56
N MET A 165 5.97 5.33 -14.94
CA MET A 165 6.48 6.00 -13.74
C MET A 165 6.88 7.45 -14.02
N LEU A 166 7.42 7.75 -15.21
CA LEU A 166 7.75 9.12 -15.61
C LEU A 166 6.50 9.97 -15.84
N ILE A 167 5.44 9.41 -16.43
CA ILE A 167 4.13 10.10 -16.54
C ILE A 167 3.58 10.38 -15.14
N PHE A 168 3.58 9.37 -14.27
CA PHE A 168 3.07 9.49 -12.91
C PHE A 168 3.87 10.52 -12.09
N ALA A 169 5.20 10.50 -12.17
CA ALA A 169 6.07 11.52 -11.58
C ALA A 169 5.77 12.91 -12.16
N GLY A 170 5.62 12.99 -13.48
CA GLY A 170 5.33 14.24 -14.18
C GLY A 170 4.04 14.89 -13.71
N MET A 171 2.99 14.10 -13.46
CA MET A 171 1.72 14.59 -12.90
C MET A 171 1.93 15.27 -11.54
N TRP A 172 2.60 14.61 -10.59
CA TRP A 172 2.87 15.19 -9.28
C TRP A 172 3.84 16.37 -9.32
N ILE A 173 4.90 16.30 -10.13
CA ILE A 173 5.84 17.41 -10.31
C ILE A 173 5.14 18.63 -10.91
N SER A 174 4.18 18.42 -11.83
CA SER A 174 3.43 19.54 -12.43
C SER A 174 2.58 20.28 -11.40
N GLU A 175 1.85 19.56 -10.54
CA GLU A 175 1.06 20.17 -9.47
C GLU A 175 1.95 20.88 -8.43
N VAL A 176 3.09 20.28 -8.06
CA VAL A 176 4.06 20.93 -7.15
C VAL A 176 4.58 22.24 -7.74
N ARG A 177 4.92 22.24 -9.04
CA ARG A 177 5.37 23.46 -9.73
C ARG A 177 4.27 24.51 -9.80
N GLU A 178 3.02 24.10 -9.98
CA GLU A 178 1.85 24.99 -9.99
C GLU A 178 1.67 25.69 -8.63
N VAL A 179 1.77 24.94 -7.52
CA VAL A 179 1.73 25.53 -6.16
C VAL A 179 2.87 26.54 -5.98
N ILE A 180 4.10 26.20 -6.39
CA ILE A 180 5.24 27.12 -6.29
C ILE A 180 5.02 28.39 -7.11
N ALA A 181 4.43 28.27 -8.30
CA ALA A 181 4.27 29.39 -9.23
C ALA A 181 3.07 30.29 -8.87
N THR A 182 1.98 29.72 -8.37
CA THR A 182 0.69 30.42 -8.23
C THR A 182 0.19 30.51 -6.79
N GLY A 183 0.81 29.79 -5.86
CA GLY A 183 0.36 29.68 -4.46
C GLY A 183 -0.73 28.64 -4.23
N THR A 184 -1.26 28.00 -5.28
CA THR A 184 -2.25 26.93 -5.18
C THR A 184 -2.11 25.91 -6.31
N ALA A 185 -2.80 24.79 -6.17
CA ALA A 185 -3.05 23.82 -7.22
C ALA A 185 -4.34 23.06 -6.88
N ARG A 186 -4.79 22.21 -7.81
CA ARG A 186 -5.98 21.40 -7.58
C ARG A 186 -5.89 20.58 -6.29
N GLY A 187 -6.90 20.74 -5.43
CA GLY A 187 -7.00 20.03 -4.15
C GLY A 187 -6.11 20.60 -3.04
N TYR A 188 -5.19 21.52 -3.36
CA TYR A 188 -4.30 22.13 -2.38
C TYR A 188 -5.06 23.00 -1.37
N ASP A 189 -5.97 23.86 -1.85
CA ASP A 189 -6.77 24.74 -0.99
C ASP A 189 -7.75 23.97 -0.09
N ILE A 190 -8.10 22.74 -0.48
CA ILE A 190 -9.06 21.89 0.23
C ILE A 190 -8.36 21.15 1.38
N ALA A 191 -7.26 20.46 1.08
CA ALA A 191 -6.53 19.63 2.03
C ALA A 191 -5.01 19.73 1.79
N PRO A 192 -4.37 20.85 2.19
CA PRO A 192 -2.95 21.10 1.89
C PRO A 192 -2.01 20.10 2.57
N THR A 193 -2.35 19.60 3.75
CA THR A 193 -1.53 18.61 4.46
C THR A 193 -1.57 17.27 3.73
N ALA A 194 -2.77 16.80 3.37
CA ALA A 194 -2.94 15.60 2.56
C ALA A 194 -2.29 15.74 1.18
N PHE A 195 -2.42 16.93 0.57
CA PHE A 195 -1.82 17.24 -0.72
C PHE A 195 -0.32 16.97 -0.68
N TRP A 196 0.41 17.61 0.24
CA TRP A 196 1.86 17.45 0.33
C TRP A 196 2.28 16.04 0.73
N LEU A 197 1.56 15.42 1.66
CA LEU A 197 1.85 14.05 2.07
C LEU A 197 1.88 13.11 0.87
N VAL A 198 0.83 13.11 0.04
CA VAL A 198 0.75 12.22 -1.13
C VAL A 198 1.91 12.47 -2.09
N ARG A 199 2.23 13.73 -2.42
CA ARG A 199 3.31 14.03 -3.38
C ARG A 199 4.68 13.65 -2.83
N VAL A 200 4.93 13.86 -1.54
CA VAL A 200 6.18 13.46 -0.88
C VAL A 200 6.33 11.94 -0.88
N PHE A 201 5.28 11.21 -0.51
CA PHE A 201 5.32 9.75 -0.54
C PHE A 201 5.49 9.20 -1.96
N ASP A 202 4.74 9.73 -2.93
CA ASP A 202 4.78 9.15 -4.27
C ASP A 202 6.09 9.47 -5.00
N LEU A 203 6.56 10.72 -4.94
CA LEU A 203 7.82 11.13 -5.56
C LEU A 203 9.05 10.62 -4.79
N GLY A 204 8.98 10.56 -3.46
CA GLY A 204 10.11 10.21 -2.58
C GLY A 204 10.20 8.74 -2.23
N PHE A 205 9.11 7.97 -2.36
CA PHE A 205 9.06 6.56 -1.96
C PHE A 205 8.49 5.67 -3.06
N THR A 206 7.22 5.84 -3.46
CA THR A 206 6.53 4.92 -4.39
C THR A 206 7.26 4.78 -5.73
N ILE A 207 7.62 5.90 -6.36
CA ILE A 207 8.30 5.91 -7.67
C ILE A 207 9.75 5.42 -7.55
N PRO A 208 10.57 5.90 -6.59
CA PRO A 208 11.90 5.35 -6.34
C PRO A 208 11.90 3.83 -6.10
N LEU A 209 10.93 3.28 -5.38
CA LEU A 209 10.81 1.83 -5.21
C LEU A 209 10.56 1.10 -6.54
N GLY A 210 9.76 1.67 -7.44
CA GLY A 210 9.52 1.10 -8.77
C GLY A 210 10.78 1.12 -9.64
N ILE A 211 11.56 2.20 -9.59
CA ILE A 211 12.86 2.29 -10.28
C ILE A 211 13.85 1.28 -9.68
N LEU A 212 13.90 1.18 -8.35
CA LEU A 212 14.74 0.20 -7.65
C LEU A 212 14.35 -1.24 -8.00
N SER A 213 13.05 -1.54 -8.09
CA SER A 213 12.54 -2.82 -8.57
C SER A 213 13.14 -3.17 -9.93
N ILE A 214 13.05 -2.27 -10.91
CA ILE A 214 13.61 -2.48 -12.26
C ILE A 214 15.12 -2.69 -12.19
N TYR A 215 15.85 -1.84 -11.47
CA TYR A 215 17.30 -1.97 -11.31
C TYR A 215 17.71 -3.34 -10.75
N LEU A 216 16.99 -3.83 -9.75
CA LEU A 216 17.23 -5.13 -9.12
C LEU A 216 16.94 -6.30 -10.07
N LEU A 217 15.93 -6.21 -10.94
CA LEU A 217 15.67 -7.23 -11.96
C LEU A 217 16.81 -7.36 -12.99
N TRP A 218 17.54 -6.27 -13.25
CA TRP A 218 18.68 -6.31 -14.17
C TRP A 218 19.98 -6.72 -13.51
N THR A 219 20.21 -6.34 -12.25
CA THR A 219 21.51 -6.51 -11.59
C THR A 219 21.59 -7.77 -10.73
N ARG A 220 20.48 -8.17 -10.12
CA ARG A 220 20.42 -9.27 -9.15
C ARG A 220 19.13 -10.08 -9.31
N PRO A 221 18.80 -10.57 -10.51
CA PRO A 221 17.53 -11.24 -10.73
C PRO A 221 17.34 -12.45 -9.82
N ASP A 222 18.36 -13.29 -9.59
CA ASP A 222 18.20 -14.53 -8.81
C ASP A 222 18.07 -14.35 -7.29
N THR A 223 18.38 -13.17 -6.74
CA THR A 223 18.38 -12.95 -5.27
C THR A 223 17.33 -11.94 -4.80
N THR A 224 16.58 -11.34 -5.73
CA THR A 224 15.70 -10.21 -5.40
C THR A 224 14.22 -10.57 -5.32
N PHE A 225 13.84 -11.83 -5.55
CA PHE A 225 12.44 -12.24 -5.56
C PHE A 225 11.63 -11.82 -4.32
N PRO A 226 12.11 -11.96 -3.07
CA PRO A 226 11.38 -11.47 -1.90
C PRO A 226 11.05 -9.98 -1.98
N VAL A 227 12.05 -9.17 -2.36
CA VAL A 227 11.94 -7.72 -2.48
C VAL A 227 11.03 -7.34 -3.65
N GLN A 228 11.14 -8.03 -4.78
CA GLN A 228 10.24 -7.83 -5.92
C GLN A 228 8.80 -8.14 -5.51
N PHE A 229 8.55 -9.29 -4.89
CA PHE A 229 7.23 -9.70 -4.45
C PHE A 229 6.63 -8.67 -3.48
N MET A 230 7.42 -8.18 -2.53
CA MET A 230 7.04 -7.10 -1.61
C MET A 230 6.66 -5.81 -2.34
N PHE A 231 7.47 -5.34 -3.28
CA PHE A 231 7.18 -4.12 -4.04
C PHE A 231 5.92 -4.25 -4.90
N TYR A 232 5.74 -5.36 -5.62
CA TYR A 232 4.51 -5.54 -6.41
C TYR A 232 3.28 -5.79 -5.55
N GLY A 233 3.43 -6.44 -4.39
CA GLY A 233 2.36 -6.56 -3.41
C GLY A 233 1.89 -5.19 -2.91
N PHE A 234 2.84 -4.31 -2.59
CA PHE A 234 2.58 -2.91 -2.27
C PHE A 234 1.88 -2.16 -3.42
N PHE A 235 2.43 -2.21 -4.63
CA PHE A 235 1.85 -1.51 -5.77
C PHE A 235 0.45 -2.02 -6.11
N LEU A 236 0.21 -3.33 -6.01
CA LEU A 236 -1.08 -3.93 -6.29
C LEU A 236 -2.13 -3.50 -5.26
N THR A 237 -1.81 -3.58 -3.97
CA THR A 237 -2.73 -3.15 -2.89
C THR A 237 -3.01 -1.64 -2.97
N MET A 238 -1.98 -0.84 -3.22
CA MET A 238 -2.09 0.61 -3.42
C MET A 238 -3.00 0.96 -4.61
N ILE A 239 -2.77 0.37 -5.78
CA ILE A 239 -3.53 0.75 -6.98
C ILE A 239 -4.98 0.26 -6.93
N ILE A 240 -5.27 -0.83 -6.21
CA ILE A 240 -6.65 -1.25 -5.91
C ILE A 240 -7.33 -0.18 -5.05
N ALA A 241 -6.66 0.34 -4.03
CA ALA A 241 -7.19 1.40 -3.17
C ALA A 241 -7.46 2.69 -3.94
N VAL A 242 -6.48 3.19 -4.68
CA VAL A 242 -6.59 4.43 -5.46
C VAL A 242 -7.70 4.34 -6.52
N ASN A 243 -7.82 3.19 -7.20
CA ASN A 243 -8.91 3.01 -8.17
C ASN A 243 -10.28 2.95 -7.48
N ALA A 244 -10.39 2.30 -6.31
CA ALA A 244 -11.64 2.30 -5.55
C ALA A 244 -12.03 3.72 -5.10
N MET A 245 -11.07 4.52 -4.61
CA MET A 245 -11.27 5.94 -4.30
C MET A 245 -11.82 6.70 -5.52
N GLY A 246 -11.15 6.59 -6.67
CA GLY A 246 -11.56 7.28 -7.88
C GLY A 246 -12.94 6.86 -8.39
N VAL A 247 -13.31 5.58 -8.24
CA VAL A 247 -14.66 5.08 -8.56
C VAL A 247 -15.70 5.65 -7.60
N ILE A 248 -15.45 5.69 -6.30
CA ILE A 248 -16.40 6.28 -5.35
C ILE A 248 -16.56 7.78 -5.58
N MET A 249 -15.46 8.50 -5.85
CA MET A 249 -15.51 9.92 -6.22
C MET A 249 -16.39 10.14 -7.46
N LEU A 250 -16.26 9.29 -8.49
CA LEU A 250 -17.12 9.34 -9.67
C LEU A 250 -18.60 9.11 -9.31
N LEU A 251 -18.90 8.07 -8.52
CA LEU A 251 -20.28 7.71 -8.15
C LEU A 251 -20.96 8.80 -7.31
N ASN A 252 -20.19 9.49 -6.47
CA ASN A 252 -20.69 10.55 -5.58
C ASN A 252 -20.67 11.95 -6.22
N ASN A 253 -20.34 12.07 -7.52
CA ASN A 253 -20.21 13.35 -8.23
C ASN A 253 -19.25 14.33 -7.52
N ASP A 254 -18.12 13.81 -7.04
CA ASP A 254 -17.12 14.59 -6.32
C ASP A 254 -16.57 15.73 -7.20
N PRO A 255 -16.59 17.01 -6.76
CA PRO A 255 -16.12 18.13 -7.56
C PRO A 255 -14.61 18.11 -7.84
N THR A 256 -13.83 17.33 -7.10
CA THR A 256 -12.39 17.15 -7.28
C THR A 256 -12.04 16.00 -8.22
N PHE A 257 -13.05 15.21 -8.64
CA PHE A 257 -12.88 14.08 -9.55
C PHE A 257 -12.50 14.52 -10.97
N LEU A 258 -11.59 13.77 -11.59
CA LEU A 258 -11.22 13.92 -12.99
C LEU A 258 -11.16 12.56 -13.68
N PHE A 259 -11.89 12.44 -14.80
CA PHE A 259 -11.87 11.22 -15.64
C PHE A 259 -10.47 10.87 -16.14
N ARG A 260 -9.66 11.88 -16.45
CA ARG A 260 -8.26 11.70 -16.87
C ARG A 260 -7.48 10.92 -15.81
N ASP A 261 -7.57 11.34 -14.56
CA ASP A 261 -6.79 10.76 -13.45
C ASP A 261 -7.22 9.31 -13.20
N LEU A 262 -8.53 9.04 -13.12
CA LEU A 262 -9.04 7.67 -13.00
C LEU A 262 -8.59 6.78 -14.18
N SER A 263 -8.62 7.30 -15.40
CA SER A 263 -8.16 6.55 -16.58
C SER A 263 -6.67 6.17 -16.47
N VAL A 264 -5.82 7.10 -16.02
CA VAL A 264 -4.39 6.85 -15.77
C VAL A 264 -4.22 5.76 -14.71
N PHE A 265 -4.93 5.84 -13.58
CA PHE A 265 -4.83 4.85 -12.50
C PHE A 265 -5.37 3.47 -12.87
N LEU A 266 -6.41 3.38 -13.71
CA LEU A 266 -6.90 2.11 -14.24
C LEU A 266 -5.88 1.45 -15.17
N ILE A 267 -5.26 2.23 -16.06
CA ILE A 267 -4.18 1.74 -16.93
C ILE A 267 -2.98 1.29 -16.09
N LEU A 268 -2.60 2.08 -15.08
CA LEU A 268 -1.53 1.74 -14.15
C LEU A 268 -1.86 0.44 -13.37
N GLY A 269 -3.11 0.26 -12.96
CA GLY A 269 -3.60 -0.95 -12.33
C GLY A 269 -3.44 -2.18 -13.21
N ALA A 270 -3.76 -2.06 -14.51
CA ALA A 270 -3.55 -3.14 -15.48
C ALA A 270 -2.06 -3.48 -15.64
N ILE A 271 -1.19 -2.46 -15.69
CA ILE A 271 0.26 -2.64 -15.85
C ILE A 271 0.87 -3.30 -14.60
N ILE A 272 0.52 -2.82 -13.41
CA ILE A 272 0.99 -3.40 -12.14
C ILE A 272 0.52 -4.85 -12.02
N SER A 273 -0.74 -5.14 -12.36
CA SER A 273 -1.29 -6.50 -12.34
C SER A 273 -0.56 -7.42 -13.32
N PHE A 274 -0.34 -6.95 -14.56
CA PHE A 274 0.44 -7.68 -15.55
C PHE A 274 1.89 -7.88 -15.09
N GLY A 275 2.51 -6.84 -14.51
CA GLY A 275 3.86 -6.88 -13.98
C GLY A 275 4.00 -7.87 -12.84
N PHE A 276 3.04 -7.91 -11.91
CA PHE A 276 3.02 -8.91 -10.85
C PHE A 276 2.94 -10.33 -11.41
N GLY A 277 2.04 -10.57 -12.37
CA GLY A 277 1.97 -11.87 -13.06
C GLY A 277 3.25 -12.21 -13.83
N PHE A 278 3.90 -11.22 -14.45
CA PHE A 278 5.18 -11.38 -15.13
C PHE A 278 6.29 -11.78 -14.16
N ILE A 279 6.40 -11.13 -13.00
CA ILE A 279 7.35 -11.49 -11.93
C ILE A 279 7.09 -12.93 -11.46
N LEU A 280 5.85 -13.27 -11.08
CA LEU A 280 5.50 -14.61 -10.59
C LEU A 280 5.79 -15.72 -11.61
N LYS A 281 5.57 -15.45 -12.90
CA LYS A 281 5.83 -16.44 -13.95
C LYS A 281 7.31 -16.72 -14.18
N ASN A 282 8.16 -15.70 -14.04
CA ASN A 282 9.58 -15.78 -14.35
C ASN A 282 10.45 -16.17 -13.16
N TYR A 283 9.89 -16.16 -11.94
CA TYR A 283 10.50 -16.69 -10.73
C TYR A 283 9.93 -18.07 -10.41
N ARG A 284 10.77 -19.09 -10.34
CA ARG A 284 10.36 -20.45 -9.97
C ARG A 284 11.09 -20.92 -8.72
N THR A 285 10.33 -21.36 -7.72
CA THR A 285 10.88 -22.09 -6.57
C THR A 285 11.38 -23.44 -7.04
N THR A 286 12.66 -23.71 -6.79
CA THR A 286 13.30 -25.01 -7.05
C THR A 286 12.96 -26.05 -5.99
#